data_AF-A0A960SRK1-F1
#
_entry.id   AF-A0A960SRK1-F1
#
_cell.length_a   1.000
_cell.length_b   1.000
_cell.length_c   1.000
_cell.angle_alpha   90.00
_cell.angle_beta   90.00
_cell.angle_gamma   90.00
#
_symmetry.space_group_name_H-M   'P 1'
#
loop_
_entity.id
_entity.type
_entity.pdbx_description
1 polymer ?
#
loop_
_entity_poly.entity_id
_entity_poly.type
_entity_poly.pdbx_seq_one_letter_code
_entity_poly.pdbx_strand_id
1 'polypeptide(L)'
;MAILMVVNNPRDWPLHVPGVEVVAARDYLTRPDFAALRGARVFNCCRSYRYQSVGYYVSLLAAARGHKPIPNLATIQDMKSPSIVRLTSEEMDELIQKSLADIKSPTFPLSIYFGRNLARKHDRLAGQLFQMFHAPFLRAHFEHDDQHGWSLQRVGPISEREIPDSHHPFVLEVATEFFA
;
A
#
# COMPACT_ATOMS: atom_id res chain seq x y z
N MET A 1 -4.83 -5.68 -20.64
CA MET A 1 -5.75 -5.55 -19.48
C MET A 1 -5.55 -4.16 -18.90
N ALA A 2 -6.61 -3.38 -18.68
CA ALA A 2 -6.48 -2.01 -18.20
C ALA A 2 -5.85 -1.95 -16.80
N ILE A 3 -5.02 -0.95 -16.54
CA ILE A 3 -4.43 -0.65 -15.24
C ILE A 3 -4.95 0.71 -14.81
N LEU A 4 -5.78 0.71 -13.77
CA LEU A 4 -6.41 1.92 -13.25
C LEU A 4 -5.80 2.24 -11.90
N MET A 5 -5.32 3.46 -11.75
CA MET A 5 -4.87 4.03 -10.49
C MET A 5 -5.95 4.97 -9.98
N VAL A 6 -6.73 4.48 -9.02
CA VAL A 6 -7.92 5.17 -8.53
C VAL A 6 -7.57 6.02 -7.33
N VAL A 7 -7.72 7.33 -7.49
CA VAL A 7 -7.31 8.36 -6.51
C VAL A 7 -8.48 9.25 -6.16
N ASN A 8 -8.45 9.91 -5.00
CA ASN A 8 -9.54 10.82 -4.61
C ASN A 8 -9.69 12.01 -5.57
N ASN A 9 -8.58 12.62 -5.98
CA ASN A 9 -8.54 13.75 -6.90
C ASN A 9 -7.30 13.63 -7.80
N PRO A 10 -7.45 13.36 -9.11
CA PRO A 10 -6.31 13.25 -10.03
C PRO A 10 -5.42 14.50 -10.10
N ARG A 11 -5.96 15.69 -9.78
CA ARG A 11 -5.16 16.93 -9.75
C ARG A 11 -4.13 16.97 -8.62
N ASP A 12 -4.38 16.23 -7.55
CA ASP A 12 -3.47 16.15 -6.40
C ASP A 12 -2.44 15.02 -6.58
N TRP A 13 -2.50 14.27 -7.69
CA TRP A 13 -1.69 13.09 -7.90
C TRP A 13 -0.36 13.43 -8.58
N PRO A 14 0.79 13.26 -7.92
CA PRO A 14 2.07 13.74 -8.44
C PRO A 14 2.74 12.79 -9.44
N LEU A 15 2.24 11.54 -9.59
CA LEU A 15 2.97 10.46 -10.24
C LEU A 15 2.34 10.08 -11.59
N HIS A 16 2.97 10.48 -12.69
CA HIS A 16 2.54 10.07 -14.02
C HIS A 16 3.32 8.84 -14.48
N VAL A 17 2.72 7.66 -14.27
CA VAL A 17 3.34 6.39 -14.67
C VAL A 17 2.87 6.01 -16.10
N PRO A 18 3.78 5.73 -17.03
CA PRO A 18 3.41 5.25 -18.37
C PRO A 18 2.53 3.99 -18.32
N GLY A 19 1.47 3.95 -19.13
CA GLY A 19 0.58 2.78 -19.23
C GLY A 19 -0.40 2.62 -18.06
N VAL A 20 -0.44 3.57 -17.11
CA VAL A 20 -1.37 3.60 -16.00
C VAL A 20 -2.35 4.76 -16.15
N GLU A 21 -3.64 4.47 -16.16
CA GLU A 21 -4.68 5.49 -16.22
C GLU A 21 -5.02 5.96 -14.79
N VAL A 22 -4.82 7.26 -14.51
CA VAL A 22 -5.22 7.86 -13.23
C VAL A 22 -6.69 8.26 -13.29
N VAL A 23 -7.51 7.66 -12.43
CA VAL A 23 -8.97 7.81 -12.44
C VAL A 23 -9.45 8.39 -11.11
N ALA A 24 -10.34 9.38 -11.15
CA ALA A 24 -10.99 9.86 -9.95
C ALA A 24 -11.89 8.77 -9.34
N ALA A 25 -11.83 8.57 -8.03
CA ALA A 25 -12.59 7.54 -7.34
C ALA A 25 -14.11 7.67 -7.58
N ARG A 26 -14.61 8.91 -7.63
CA ARG A 26 -16.02 9.16 -7.96
C ARG A 26 -16.36 8.67 -9.37
N ASP A 27 -15.51 8.98 -10.35
CA ASP A 27 -15.71 8.58 -11.74
C ASP A 27 -15.67 7.07 -11.89
N TYR A 28 -14.72 6.39 -11.23
CA TYR A 28 -14.66 4.94 -11.21
C TYR A 28 -15.94 4.29 -10.66
N LEU A 29 -16.52 4.89 -9.61
CA LEU A 29 -17.75 4.40 -8.99
C LEU A 29 -18.98 4.65 -9.87
N THR A 30 -19.10 5.81 -10.51
CA THR A 30 -20.35 6.25 -11.14
C THR A 30 -20.39 6.15 -12.67
N ARG A 31 -19.25 6.18 -13.37
CA ARG A 31 -19.27 6.15 -14.84
C ARG A 31 -19.49 4.73 -15.38
N PRO A 32 -20.37 4.57 -16.38
CA PRO A 32 -20.67 3.25 -16.97
C PRO A 32 -19.49 2.66 -17.75
N ASP A 33 -18.60 3.49 -18.29
CA ASP A 33 -17.43 3.06 -19.07
C ASP A 33 -16.55 2.08 -18.27
N PHE A 34 -16.34 2.37 -16.97
CA PHE A 34 -15.57 1.49 -16.08
C PHE A 34 -16.34 0.22 -15.70
N ALA A 35 -17.68 0.24 -15.73
CA ALA A 35 -18.48 -0.96 -15.49
C ALA A 35 -18.51 -1.89 -16.71
N ALA A 36 -18.34 -1.34 -17.92
CA ALA A 36 -18.32 -2.10 -19.17
C ALA A 36 -16.97 -2.81 -19.43
N LEU A 37 -15.92 -2.48 -18.66
CA LEU A 37 -14.62 -3.16 -18.76
C LEU A 37 -14.76 -4.64 -18.39
N ARG A 38 -14.32 -5.54 -19.27
CA ARG A 38 -14.32 -6.99 -19.01
C ARG A 38 -13.30 -7.43 -17.95
N GLY A 39 -12.39 -6.55 -17.56
CA GLY A 39 -11.35 -6.81 -16.55
C GLY A 39 -10.32 -5.68 -16.46
N ALA A 40 -10.01 -5.28 -15.24
CA ALA A 40 -9.02 -4.25 -14.93
C ALA A 40 -8.24 -4.60 -13.65
N ARG A 41 -6.99 -4.17 -13.56
CA ARG A 41 -6.27 -4.08 -12.28
C ARG A 41 -6.52 -2.70 -11.70
N VAL A 42 -7.02 -2.64 -10.47
CA VAL A 42 -7.44 -1.41 -9.82
C VAL A 42 -6.54 -1.15 -8.62
N PHE A 43 -5.55 -0.29 -8.80
CA PHE A 43 -4.69 0.20 -7.73
C PHE A 43 -5.46 1.29 -7.00
N ASN A 44 -6.06 0.92 -5.88
CA ASN A 44 -6.80 1.84 -5.05
C ASN A 44 -5.79 2.60 -4.20
N CYS A 45 -5.66 3.90 -4.49
CA CYS A 45 -4.77 4.83 -3.80
C CYS A 45 -5.60 5.88 -3.04
N CYS A 46 -6.85 5.53 -2.67
CA CYS A 46 -7.70 6.43 -1.90
C CYS A 46 -7.15 6.68 -0.49
N ARG A 47 -7.51 7.84 0.06
CA ARG A 47 -7.04 8.34 1.36
C ARG A 47 -7.50 7.51 2.55
N SER A 48 -8.57 6.74 2.40
CA SER A 48 -9.16 5.97 3.49
C SER A 48 -9.84 4.72 2.95
N TYR A 49 -9.73 3.65 3.75
CA TYR A 49 -10.35 2.35 3.53
C TYR A 49 -11.25 1.97 4.70
N ARG A 50 -11.65 2.94 5.54
CA ARG A 50 -12.63 2.70 6.61
C ARG A 50 -13.94 2.17 6.01
N TYR A 51 -14.70 1.41 6.79
CA TYR A 51 -16.01 0.95 6.35
C TYR A 51 -16.85 2.16 5.89
N GLN A 52 -17.57 2.00 4.79
CA GLN A 52 -18.35 3.06 4.11
C GLN A 52 -17.55 4.25 3.56
N SER A 53 -16.21 4.19 3.55
CA SER A 53 -15.40 5.21 2.84
C SER A 53 -15.42 5.01 1.33
N VAL A 54 -15.08 6.06 0.58
CA VAL A 54 -14.93 6.00 -0.88
C VAL A 54 -13.95 4.90 -1.31
N GLY A 55 -12.79 4.81 -0.66
CA GLY A 55 -11.80 3.78 -0.97
C GLY A 55 -12.32 2.37 -0.69
N TYR A 56 -13.10 2.17 0.37
CA TYR A 56 -13.74 0.88 0.63
C TYR A 56 -14.72 0.49 -0.48
N TYR A 57 -15.55 1.42 -0.94
CA TYR A 57 -16.47 1.18 -2.05
C TYR A 57 -15.76 0.94 -3.38
N VAL A 58 -14.61 1.60 -3.63
CA VAL A 58 -13.79 1.33 -4.84
C VAL A 58 -13.36 -0.12 -4.89
N SER A 59 -12.76 -0.65 -3.81
CA SER A 59 -12.32 -2.05 -3.78
C SER A 59 -13.51 -3.03 -3.81
N LEU A 60 -14.63 -2.70 -3.16
CA LEU A 60 -15.84 -3.54 -3.14
C LEU A 60 -16.45 -3.66 -4.53
N LEU A 61 -16.67 -2.53 -5.18
CA LEU A 61 -17.28 -2.48 -6.50
C LEU A 61 -16.36 -3.05 -7.56
N ALA A 62 -15.04 -2.85 -7.44
CA ALA A 62 -14.06 -3.50 -8.30
C ALA A 62 -14.18 -5.04 -8.23
N ALA A 63 -14.22 -5.61 -7.03
CA ALA A 63 -14.39 -7.06 -6.86
C ALA A 63 -15.72 -7.55 -7.47
N ALA A 64 -16.82 -6.83 -7.24
CA ALA A 64 -18.13 -7.17 -7.80
C ALA A 64 -18.18 -7.13 -9.34
N ARG A 65 -17.36 -6.28 -9.97
CA ARG A 65 -17.21 -6.17 -11.43
C ARG A 65 -16.24 -7.21 -12.03
N GLY A 66 -15.65 -8.08 -11.21
CA GLY A 66 -14.59 -9.00 -11.67
C GLY A 66 -13.26 -8.30 -11.96
N HIS A 67 -13.08 -7.06 -11.51
CA HIS A 67 -11.79 -6.38 -11.51
C HIS A 67 -10.92 -6.89 -10.36
N LYS A 68 -9.61 -6.63 -10.44
CA LYS A 68 -8.63 -7.03 -9.43
C LYS A 68 -8.18 -5.82 -8.61
N PRO A 69 -8.86 -5.49 -7.50
CA PRO A 69 -8.46 -4.37 -6.63
C PRO A 69 -7.23 -4.71 -5.79
N ILE A 70 -6.36 -3.71 -5.62
CA ILE A 70 -5.15 -3.74 -4.80
C ILE A 70 -5.14 -2.44 -3.97
N PRO A 71 -5.34 -2.49 -2.64
CA PRO A 71 -5.70 -3.68 -1.86
C PRO A 71 -7.14 -4.16 -2.10
N ASN A 72 -7.37 -5.47 -1.92
CA ASN A 72 -8.70 -6.08 -1.95
C ASN A 72 -9.41 -5.95 -0.58
N LEU A 73 -10.67 -6.40 -0.46
CA LEU A 73 -11.43 -6.27 0.79
C LEU A 73 -10.84 -7.05 1.96
N ALA A 74 -10.40 -8.30 1.73
CA ALA A 74 -9.79 -9.13 2.75
C ALA A 74 -8.54 -8.42 3.29
N THR A 75 -7.67 -7.96 2.39
CA THR A 75 -6.48 -7.17 2.72
C THR A 75 -6.80 -5.90 3.52
N ILE A 76 -7.87 -5.16 3.15
CA ILE A 76 -8.32 -3.98 3.90
C ILE A 76 -8.78 -4.34 5.33
N GLN A 77 -9.39 -5.50 5.51
CA GLN A 77 -9.82 -6.00 6.81
C GLN A 77 -8.62 -6.49 7.64
N ASP A 78 -7.71 -7.23 7.00
CA ASP A 78 -6.47 -7.74 7.57
C ASP A 78 -5.61 -6.62 8.15
N MET A 79 -5.39 -5.53 7.42
CA MET A 79 -4.63 -4.37 7.90
C MET A 79 -5.25 -3.65 9.11
N LYS A 80 -6.53 -3.91 9.41
CA LYS A 80 -7.21 -3.36 10.60
C LYS A 80 -7.14 -4.31 11.80
N SER A 81 -6.79 -5.56 11.58
CA SER A 81 -6.74 -6.59 12.62
C SER A 81 -5.43 -6.51 13.40
N PRO A 82 -5.44 -6.23 14.71
CA PRO A 82 -4.23 -6.29 15.54
C PRO A 82 -3.62 -7.70 15.58
N SER A 83 -4.44 -8.73 15.32
CA SER A 83 -4.04 -10.13 15.41
C SER A 83 -3.11 -10.55 14.27
N ILE A 84 -3.28 -9.98 13.07
CA ILE A 84 -2.46 -10.38 11.92
C ILE A 84 -1.02 -9.90 12.04
N VAL A 85 -0.83 -8.78 12.75
CA VAL A 85 0.48 -8.25 13.09
C VAL A 85 1.25 -9.20 14.03
N ARG A 86 0.53 -9.92 14.89
CA ARG A 86 1.08 -10.87 15.86
C ARG A 86 1.35 -12.28 15.29
N LEU A 87 0.90 -12.56 14.07
CA LEU A 87 1.09 -13.83 13.36
C LEU A 87 2.32 -13.75 12.42
N THR A 88 3.37 -13.10 12.91
CA THR A 88 4.63 -13.00 12.19
C THR A 88 5.33 -14.35 12.23
N SER A 89 5.78 -14.87 11.09
CA SER A 89 6.60 -16.09 11.07
C SER A 89 7.96 -15.81 11.71
N GLU A 90 8.61 -16.85 12.25
CA GLU A 90 9.98 -16.74 12.78
C GLU A 90 10.95 -16.11 11.76
N GLU A 91 10.79 -16.46 10.47
CA GLU A 91 11.57 -15.87 9.38
C GLU A 91 11.35 -14.36 9.22
N MET A 92 10.12 -13.89 9.40
CA MET A 92 9.81 -12.46 9.34
C MET A 92 10.35 -11.75 10.58
N ASP A 93 10.24 -12.35 11.77
CA ASP A 93 10.79 -11.77 13.00
C ASP A 93 12.31 -11.61 12.89
N GLU A 94 13.02 -12.63 12.42
CA GLU A 94 14.45 -12.53 12.14
C GLU A 94 14.77 -11.40 11.16
N LEU A 95 13.96 -11.27 10.10
CA LEU A 95 14.15 -10.22 9.11
C LEU A 95 13.91 -8.82 9.71
N ILE A 96 12.92 -8.67 10.58
CA ILE A 96 12.63 -7.43 11.30
C ILE A 96 13.84 -7.08 12.18
N GLN A 97 14.32 -8.01 13.01
CA GLN A 97 15.48 -7.75 13.88
C GLN A 97 16.71 -7.34 13.08
N LYS A 98 17.06 -8.11 12.03
CA LYS A 98 18.21 -7.83 11.17
C LYS A 98 18.09 -6.49 10.44
N SER A 99 16.90 -6.16 9.94
CA SER A 99 16.67 -4.92 9.17
C SER A 99 16.72 -3.67 10.04
N LEU A 100 16.35 -3.77 11.33
CA LEU A 100 16.20 -2.64 12.24
C LEU A 100 17.30 -2.55 13.31
N ALA A 101 18.29 -3.44 13.31
CA ALA A 101 19.36 -3.51 14.31
C ALA A 101 20.13 -2.18 14.55
N ASP A 102 20.31 -1.37 13.50
CA ASP A 102 21.03 -0.09 13.59
C ASP A 102 20.17 1.07 14.10
N ILE A 103 18.84 0.88 14.21
CA ILE A 103 17.92 1.93 14.63
C ILE A 103 18.05 2.14 16.14
N LYS A 104 18.30 3.39 16.55
CA LYS A 104 18.48 3.76 17.97
C LYS A 104 17.24 4.39 18.61
N SER A 105 16.24 4.74 17.80
CA SER A 105 14.95 5.24 18.27
C SER A 105 14.13 4.08 18.85
N PRO A 106 13.31 4.29 19.89
CA PRO A 106 12.40 3.26 20.40
C PRO A 106 11.27 2.93 19.41
N THR A 107 11.02 3.79 18.42
CA THR A 107 10.01 3.58 17.39
C THR A 107 10.57 3.82 16.00
N PHE A 108 10.04 3.10 15.01
CA PHE A 108 10.47 3.23 13.63
C PHE A 108 9.31 3.10 12.64
N PRO A 109 8.88 4.19 11.99
CA PRO A 109 7.91 4.14 10.90
C PRO A 109 8.63 3.84 9.57
N LEU A 110 8.42 2.64 9.03
CA LEU A 110 8.91 2.24 7.72
C LEU A 110 7.85 2.54 6.65
N SER A 111 8.13 3.53 5.79
CA SER A 111 7.29 3.79 4.61
C SER A 111 7.69 2.88 3.44
N ILE A 112 6.72 2.28 2.78
CA ILE A 112 6.93 1.28 1.73
C ILE A 112 6.15 1.72 0.49
N TYR A 113 6.82 1.78 -0.65
CA TYR A 113 6.24 2.19 -1.93
C TYR A 113 6.46 1.06 -2.94
N PHE A 114 5.38 0.42 -3.40
CA PHE A 114 5.44 -0.73 -4.31
C PHE A 114 6.45 -1.82 -3.88
N GLY A 115 6.54 -2.08 -2.56
CA GLY A 115 7.45 -3.07 -1.99
C GLY A 115 8.90 -2.62 -1.81
N ARG A 116 9.21 -1.33 -2.02
CA ARG A 116 10.55 -0.76 -1.87
C ARG A 116 10.59 0.31 -0.79
N ASN A 117 11.78 0.58 -0.28
CA ASN A 117 12.06 1.65 0.68
C ASN A 117 13.20 2.54 0.16
N LEU A 118 13.19 3.82 0.54
CA LEU A 118 14.26 4.76 0.18
C LEU A 118 15.64 4.29 0.64
N ALA A 119 15.73 3.73 1.84
CA ALA A 119 16.94 3.11 2.34
C ALA A 119 16.94 1.64 1.92
N ARG A 120 17.77 1.32 0.91
CA ARG A 120 17.90 -0.03 0.32
C ARG A 120 18.10 -1.16 1.34
N LYS A 121 18.70 -0.87 2.51
CA LYS A 121 18.86 -1.85 3.59
C LYS A 121 17.53 -2.43 4.10
N HIS A 122 16.42 -1.71 3.95
CA HIS A 122 15.09 -2.16 4.34
C HIS A 122 14.27 -2.77 3.20
N ASP A 123 14.80 -2.84 1.97
CA ASP A 123 14.04 -3.30 0.79
C ASP A 123 13.51 -4.73 0.96
N ARG A 124 14.29 -5.62 1.59
CA ARG A 124 13.85 -7.00 1.82
C ARG A 124 12.64 -7.07 2.75
N LEU A 125 12.65 -6.32 3.85
CA LEU A 125 11.52 -6.21 4.78
C LEU A 125 10.32 -5.53 4.12
N ALA A 126 10.56 -4.45 3.38
CA ALA A 126 9.53 -3.73 2.64
C ALA A 126 8.82 -4.63 1.61
N GLY A 127 9.57 -5.45 0.87
CA GLY A 127 9.05 -6.38 -0.11
C GLY A 127 8.21 -7.49 0.52
N GLN A 128 8.65 -8.07 1.63
CA GLN A 128 7.89 -9.09 2.36
C GLN A 128 6.57 -8.55 2.92
N LEU A 129 6.58 -7.36 3.52
CA LEU A 129 5.35 -6.69 3.99
C LEU A 129 4.41 -6.35 2.83
N PHE A 130 4.95 -5.94 1.68
CA PHE A 130 4.14 -5.68 0.49
C PHE A 130 3.49 -6.96 -0.08
N GLN A 131 4.19 -8.09 -0.06
CA GLN A 131 3.62 -9.39 -0.44
C GLN A 131 2.53 -9.86 0.53
N MET A 132 2.64 -9.52 1.82
CA MET A 132 1.62 -9.87 2.80
C MET A 132 0.36 -8.99 2.66
N PHE A 133 0.55 -7.67 2.57
CA PHE A 133 -0.55 -6.70 2.65
C PHE A 133 -0.97 -6.10 1.30
N HIS A 134 -0.35 -6.50 0.19
CA HIS A 134 -0.75 -6.18 -1.19
C HIS A 134 -1.40 -4.78 -1.35
N ALA A 135 -0.72 -3.72 -0.91
CA ALA A 135 -1.20 -2.35 -1.07
C ALA A 135 -0.11 -1.47 -1.68
N PRO A 136 -0.47 -0.52 -2.57
CA PRO A 136 0.52 0.25 -3.34
C PRO A 136 1.48 1.05 -2.46
N PHE A 137 0.93 1.65 -1.39
CA PHE A 137 1.69 2.39 -0.40
C PHE A 137 1.31 1.89 0.98
N LEU A 138 2.31 1.54 1.77
CA LEU A 138 2.16 1.03 3.12
C LEU A 138 3.03 1.84 4.08
N ARG A 139 2.60 1.92 5.33
CA ARG A 139 3.46 2.31 6.44
C ARG A 139 3.34 1.27 7.55
N ALA A 140 4.49 0.69 7.87
CA ALA A 140 4.67 -0.23 8.97
C ALA A 140 5.28 0.51 10.15
N HIS A 141 4.67 0.40 11.32
CA HIS A 141 5.13 0.99 12.57
C HIS A 141 5.71 -0.10 13.45
N PHE A 142 6.97 0.08 13.83
CA PHE A 142 7.70 -0.81 14.71
C PHE A 142 7.99 -0.13 16.03
N GLU A 143 8.00 -0.93 17.10
CA GLU A 143 8.42 -0.52 18.44
C GLU A 143 9.49 -1.49 18.94
N HIS A 144 10.50 -0.95 19.61
CA HIS A 144 11.58 -1.71 20.22
C HIS A 144 11.27 -1.91 21.71
N ASP A 145 11.24 -3.17 22.13
CA ASP A 145 11.18 -3.59 23.53
C ASP A 145 12.54 -4.13 23.98
N ASP A 146 12.99 -3.78 25.18
CA ASP A 146 14.31 -4.18 25.67
C ASP A 146 14.43 -5.70 25.90
N GLN A 147 13.32 -6.41 26.10
CA GLN A 147 13.31 -7.85 26.33
C GLN A 147 13.08 -8.65 25.04
N HIS A 148 12.23 -8.16 24.14
CA HIS A 148 11.77 -8.90 22.95
C HIS A 148 12.27 -8.32 21.61
N GLY A 149 13.02 -7.21 21.64
CA GLY A 149 13.54 -6.55 20.45
C GLY A 149 12.48 -5.81 19.65
N TRP A 150 12.68 -5.71 18.34
CA TRP A 150 11.76 -5.02 17.44
C TRP A 150 10.48 -5.82 17.18
N SER A 151 9.33 -5.18 17.26
CA SER A 151 8.04 -5.80 16.95
C SER A 151 7.24 -4.91 16.01
N LEU A 152 6.56 -5.53 15.04
CA LEU A 152 5.58 -4.82 14.22
C LEU A 152 4.36 -4.52 15.12
N GLN A 153 3.91 -3.27 15.15
CA GLN A 153 2.74 -2.86 15.93
C GLN A 153 1.53 -2.58 15.04
N ARG A 154 1.79 -1.99 13.88
CA ARG A 154 0.74 -1.66 12.93
C ARG A 154 1.29 -1.62 11.52
N VAL A 155 0.47 -2.04 10.57
CA VAL A 155 0.70 -1.84 9.15
C VAL A 155 -0.59 -1.38 8.52
N GLY A 156 -0.50 -0.39 7.65
CA GLY A 156 -1.68 0.12 6.98
C GLY A 156 -1.31 0.90 5.73
N PRO A 157 -2.31 1.14 4.87
CA PRO A 157 -2.09 1.92 3.68
C PRO A 157 -1.91 3.40 4.04
N ILE A 158 -1.12 4.11 3.27
CA ILE A 158 -0.99 5.57 3.37
C ILE A 158 -1.55 6.24 2.14
N SER A 159 -2.06 7.45 2.32
CA SER A 159 -2.55 8.30 1.23
C SER A 159 -1.41 8.98 0.46
N GLU A 160 -1.70 9.51 -0.74
CA GLU A 160 -0.71 10.25 -1.54
C GLU A 160 -0.17 11.46 -0.76
N ARG A 161 -1.03 12.14 0.01
CA ARG A 161 -0.68 13.31 0.81
C ARG A 161 0.30 13.01 1.95
N GLU A 162 0.39 11.74 2.35
CA GLU A 162 1.32 11.30 3.40
C GLU A 162 2.69 10.88 2.85
N ILE A 163 2.86 10.96 1.52
CA ILE A 163 4.14 10.77 0.85
C ILE A 163 4.84 12.13 0.79
N PRO A 164 5.98 12.32 1.48
CA PRO A 164 6.74 13.56 1.39
C PRO A 164 7.15 13.88 -0.04
N ASP A 165 7.17 15.17 -0.41
CA ASP A 165 7.56 15.63 -1.74
C ASP A 165 8.96 15.14 -2.14
N SER A 166 9.88 15.08 -1.18
CA SER A 166 11.23 14.55 -1.37
C SER A 166 11.26 13.07 -1.77
N HIS A 167 10.19 12.32 -1.52
CA HIS A 167 10.08 10.90 -1.88
C HIS A 167 9.48 10.72 -3.27
N HIS A 168 8.80 11.71 -3.86
CA HIS A 168 8.07 11.56 -5.12
C HIS A 168 8.93 11.05 -6.29
N PRO A 169 10.19 11.51 -6.49
CA PRO A 169 11.03 10.96 -7.56
C PRO A 169 11.26 9.46 -7.40
N PHE A 170 11.54 9.01 -6.18
CA PHE A 170 11.73 7.59 -5.87
C PHE A 170 10.43 6.80 -6.05
N VAL A 171 9.28 7.33 -5.60
CA VAL A 171 8.00 6.65 -5.78
C VAL A 171 7.67 6.49 -7.27
N LEU A 172 7.96 7.50 -8.09
CA LEU A 172 7.77 7.44 -9.54
C LEU A 172 8.66 6.37 -10.19
N GLU A 173 9.94 6.31 -9.80
CA GLU A 173 10.89 5.29 -10.26
C GLU A 173 10.37 3.89 -9.96
N VAL A 174 10.10 3.57 -8.70
CA VAL A 174 9.68 2.21 -8.30
C VAL A 174 8.29 1.86 -8.83
N ALA A 175 7.38 2.83 -8.99
CA ALA A 175 6.10 2.60 -9.64
C ALA A 175 6.29 2.27 -11.12
N THR A 176 7.16 3.00 -11.82
CA THR A 176 7.45 2.73 -13.23
C THR A 176 8.06 1.34 -13.41
N GLU A 177 9.00 0.93 -12.56
CA GLU A 177 9.55 -0.43 -12.54
C GLU A 177 8.47 -1.49 -12.26
N PHE A 178 7.54 -1.21 -11.34
CA PHE A 178 6.48 -2.14 -10.98
C PHE A 178 5.45 -2.36 -12.10
N PHE A 179 5.24 -1.34 -12.95
CA PHE A 179 4.25 -1.37 -14.03
C PHE A 179 4.81 -1.68 -15.42
N ALA A 180 6.14 -1.67 -15.59
CA ALA A 180 6.84 -2.09 -16.81
C ALA A 180 6.58 -3.57 -17.15
#